data_AF-A0A2U3C9V4-F1
#
_entry.id   AF-A0A2U3C9V4-F1
#
_cell.length_a   1.000
_cell.length_b   1.000
_cell.length_c   1.000
_cell.angle_alpha   90.00
_cell.angle_beta   90.00
_cell.angle_gamma   90.00
#
_symmetry.space_group_name_H-M   'P 1'
#
loop_
_entity.id
_entity.type
_entity.pdbx_description
1 polymer ?
#
loop_
_entity_poly.entity_id
_entity_poly.type
_entity_poly.pdbx_seq_one_letter_code
_entity_poly.pdbx_strand_id
1 'polypeptide(L)'
;MQRAGAVEEEAQARVADTSPEGQSALLAAARQSPSGPLPAFVMARAEPSFRERQDLLYPLHRDAVAQRATAALDAQAVTVGNHIFLVRSGRRRRAGSGPTS
;
A
#
# COMPACT_ATOMS: atom_id res chain seq x y z
N MET A 1 28.57 -9.76 -17.27
CA MET A 1 28.54 -9.47 -15.82
C MET A 1 27.75 -8.17 -15.59
N GLN A 2 26.44 -8.20 -15.29
CA GLN A 2 25.64 -6.98 -15.04
C GLN A 2 24.45 -7.23 -14.07
N ARG A 3 24.60 -8.09 -13.06
CA ARG A 3 23.52 -8.41 -12.10
C ARG A 3 23.71 -7.87 -10.68
N ALA A 4 24.86 -7.27 -10.36
CA ALA A 4 25.18 -6.80 -9.00
C ALA A 4 24.59 -5.41 -8.67
N GLY A 5 24.58 -4.46 -9.61
CA GLY A 5 24.14 -3.09 -9.31
C GLY A 5 22.64 -2.93 -9.02
N ALA A 6 21.78 -3.75 -9.64
CA ALA A 6 20.33 -3.62 -9.47
C ALA A 6 19.85 -4.00 -8.06
N VAL A 7 20.50 -4.96 -7.41
CA VAL A 7 20.10 -5.44 -6.08
C VAL A 7 20.51 -4.45 -4.98
N GLU A 8 21.61 -3.74 -5.17
CA GLU A 8 22.10 -2.72 -4.24
C GLU A 8 21.29 -1.43 -4.36
N GLU A 9 20.90 -1.04 -5.57
CA GLU A 9 20.02 0.13 -5.79
C GLU A 9 18.62 -0.11 -5.24
N GLU A 10 18.07 -1.32 -5.40
CA GLU A 10 16.80 -1.71 -4.78
C GLU A 10 16.89 -1.78 -3.25
N ALA A 11 18.02 -2.25 -2.70
CA ALA A 11 18.22 -2.28 -1.26
C ALA A 11 18.34 -0.86 -0.68
N GLN A 12 19.08 0.02 -1.35
CA GLN A 12 19.22 1.42 -0.96
C GLN A 12 17.89 2.18 -1.10
N ALA A 13 17.14 1.92 -2.17
CA ALA A 13 15.78 2.44 -2.35
C ALA A 13 14.86 1.95 -1.24
N ARG A 14 14.92 0.67 -0.82
CA ARG A 14 14.14 0.15 0.32
C ARG A 14 14.54 0.79 1.64
N VAL A 15 15.82 1.01 1.89
CA VAL A 15 16.29 1.70 3.11
C VAL A 15 15.78 3.13 3.13
N ALA A 16 15.84 3.84 2.00
CA ALA A 16 15.24 5.16 1.85
C ALA A 16 13.73 5.12 2.06
N ASP A 17 13.03 4.14 1.47
CA ASP A 17 11.58 3.95 1.62
C ASP A 17 11.16 3.67 3.07
N THR A 18 12.04 3.08 3.91
CA THR A 18 11.78 2.83 5.34
C THR A 18 12.12 4.01 6.24
N SER A 19 12.75 5.08 5.74
CA SER A 19 12.98 6.29 6.52
C SER A 19 11.69 7.12 6.62
N PRO A 20 11.51 7.94 7.68
CA PRO A 20 10.34 8.80 7.80
C PRO A 20 10.12 9.72 6.59
N GLU A 21 11.21 10.25 6.03
CA GLU A 21 11.20 11.12 4.86
C GLU A 21 10.80 10.37 3.59
N GLY A 22 11.35 9.16 3.38
CA GLY A 22 11.02 8.33 2.22
C GLY A 22 9.59 7.78 2.28
N GLN A 23 9.12 7.36 3.46
CA GLN A 23 7.73 6.99 3.68
C GLN A 23 6.77 8.14 3.35
N SER A 24 7.11 9.37 3.79
CA SER A 24 6.30 10.56 3.50
C SER A 24 6.27 10.89 2.01
N ALA A 25 7.43 10.81 1.33
CA ALA A 25 7.52 11.02 -0.11
C ALA A 25 6.74 9.96 -0.90
N LEU A 26 6.85 8.69 -0.51
CA LEU A 26 6.10 7.59 -1.10
C LEU A 26 4.60 7.75 -0.92
N LEU A 27 4.14 8.18 0.25
CA LEU A 27 2.72 8.42 0.52
C LEU A 27 2.18 9.58 -0.33
N ALA A 28 2.96 10.66 -0.48
CA ALA A 28 2.61 11.78 -1.33
C ALA A 28 2.52 11.37 -2.81
N ALA A 29 3.46 10.54 -3.29
CA ALA A 29 3.45 9.99 -4.65
C ALA A 29 2.28 9.01 -4.84
N ALA A 30 2.02 8.13 -3.86
CA ALA A 30 0.89 7.20 -3.88
C ALA A 30 -0.43 7.95 -3.97
N ARG A 31 -0.60 9.09 -3.28
CA ARG A 31 -1.83 9.89 -3.36
C ARG A 31 -2.11 10.45 -4.76
N GLN A 32 -1.06 10.71 -5.54
CA GLN A 32 -1.17 11.20 -6.93
C GLN A 32 -1.29 10.07 -7.96
N SER A 33 -1.13 8.82 -7.53
CA SER A 33 -1.23 7.66 -8.41
C SER A 33 -2.67 7.42 -8.88
N PRO A 34 -2.87 6.69 -10.00
CA PRO A 34 -4.18 6.30 -10.46
C PRO A 34 -4.96 5.56 -9.36
N SER A 35 -6.22 5.95 -9.16
CA SER A 35 -7.13 5.35 -8.19
C SER A 35 -8.42 4.90 -8.88
N GLY A 36 -9.12 3.98 -8.25
CA GLY A 36 -10.44 3.51 -8.68
C GLY A 36 -11.50 3.71 -7.60
N PRO A 37 -12.78 3.56 -7.95
CA PRO A 37 -13.85 3.56 -6.96
C PRO A 37 -13.73 2.35 -6.03
N LEU A 38 -14.28 2.48 -4.81
CA LEU A 38 -14.48 1.34 -3.94
C LEU A 38 -15.38 0.29 -4.61
N PRO A 39 -15.14 -1.01 -4.39
CA PRO A 39 -16.04 -2.06 -4.86
C PRO A 39 -17.46 -1.85 -4.33
N ALA A 40 -18.47 -2.05 -5.18
CA ALA A 40 -19.87 -1.80 -4.85
C ALA A 40 -20.34 -2.52 -3.57
N PHE A 41 -19.85 -3.74 -3.30
CA PHE A 41 -20.20 -4.46 -2.07
C PHE A 41 -19.67 -3.79 -0.80
N VAL A 42 -18.49 -3.15 -0.86
CA VAL A 42 -17.91 -2.41 0.26
C VAL A 42 -18.72 -1.15 0.49
N MET A 43 -19.06 -0.44 -0.60
CA MET A 43 -19.94 0.73 -0.55
C MET A 43 -21.29 0.37 0.06
N ALA A 44 -21.97 -0.67 -0.41
CA ALA A 44 -23.28 -1.09 0.12
C ALA A 44 -23.24 -1.45 1.61
N ARG A 45 -22.13 -2.04 2.09
CA ARG A 45 -21.96 -2.35 3.51
C ARG A 45 -21.70 -1.11 4.36
N ALA A 46 -21.04 -0.11 3.78
CA ALA A 46 -20.62 1.09 4.50
C ALA A 46 -21.60 2.26 4.34
N GLU A 47 -22.48 2.22 3.34
CA GLU A 47 -23.56 3.17 3.06
C GLU A 47 -24.37 3.59 4.30
N PRO A 48 -24.84 2.69 5.19
CA PRO A 48 -25.56 3.11 6.39
C PRO A 48 -24.71 3.95 7.35
N SER A 49 -23.38 3.80 7.33
CA SER A 49 -22.43 4.58 8.14
C SER A 49 -22.00 5.89 7.47
N PHE A 50 -22.16 6.01 6.15
CA PHE A 50 -21.77 7.18 5.36
C PHE A 50 -22.96 8.02 4.86
N ARG A 51 -24.14 7.86 5.47
CA ARG A 51 -25.39 8.53 5.05
C ARG A 51 -25.26 10.06 4.93
N GLU A 52 -24.42 10.69 5.75
CA GLU A 52 -24.15 12.14 5.71
C GLU A 52 -23.03 12.55 4.75
N ARG A 53 -22.29 11.60 4.17
CA ARG A 53 -21.08 11.82 3.39
C ARG A 53 -21.10 11.07 2.05
N GLN A 54 -22.27 11.05 1.42
CA GLN A 54 -22.52 10.37 0.13
C GLN A 54 -21.80 11.04 -1.04
N ASP A 55 -21.33 12.27 -0.84
CA ASP A 55 -20.52 13.07 -1.77
C ASP A 55 -19.02 12.72 -1.71
N LEU A 56 -18.58 11.98 -0.69
CA LEU A 56 -17.17 11.62 -0.55
C LEU A 56 -16.79 10.45 -1.46
N LEU A 57 -16.07 10.76 -2.52
CA LEU A 57 -15.38 9.78 -3.35
C LEU A 57 -14.19 9.21 -2.57
N TYR A 58 -14.24 7.93 -2.21
CA TYR A 58 -13.15 7.19 -1.56
C TYR A 58 -12.26 6.53 -2.61
N PRO A 59 -11.14 7.15 -3.03
CA PRO A 59 -10.30 6.62 -4.08
C PRO A 59 -9.47 5.48 -3.51
N LEU A 60 -9.57 4.32 -4.16
CA LEU A 60 -8.84 3.12 -3.79
C LEU A 60 -7.60 2.98 -4.67
N HIS A 61 -6.43 3.07 -4.03
CA HIS A 61 -5.13 2.93 -4.68
C HIS A 61 -4.61 1.49 -4.52
N ARG A 62 -4.32 0.84 -5.65
CA ARG A 62 -3.84 -0.55 -5.74
C ARG A 62 -2.66 -0.71 -6.69
N ASP A 63 -2.09 0.38 -7.19
CA ASP A 63 -0.93 0.39 -8.07
C ASP A 63 0.37 0.09 -7.30
N ALA A 64 1.48 -0.05 -8.03
CA ALA A 64 2.76 -0.43 -7.44
C ALA A 64 3.33 0.62 -6.46
N VAL A 65 3.04 1.91 -6.65
CA VAL A 65 3.51 2.99 -5.77
C VAL A 65 2.73 2.94 -4.46
N ALA A 66 1.40 2.81 -4.52
CA ALA A 66 0.57 2.64 -3.33
C ALA A 66 0.91 1.38 -2.53
N GLN A 67 1.17 0.26 -3.21
CA GLN A 67 1.58 -0.98 -2.55
C GLN A 67 2.94 -0.83 -1.85
N ARG A 68 3.91 -0.15 -2.49
CA ARG A 68 5.22 0.13 -1.88
C ARG A 68 5.08 1.04 -0.67
N ALA A 69 4.33 2.13 -0.77
CA ALA A 69 4.06 3.03 0.35
C ALA A 69 3.41 2.30 1.53
N THR A 70 2.41 1.44 1.25
CA THR A 70 1.71 0.67 2.29
C THR A 70 2.64 -0.37 2.94
N ALA A 71 3.49 -1.03 2.16
CA ALA A 71 4.45 -2.01 2.67
C ALA A 71 5.60 -1.36 3.45
N ALA A 72 6.05 -0.17 3.05
CA ALA A 72 7.08 0.60 3.74
C ALA A 72 6.64 1.02 5.16
N LEU A 73 5.33 1.14 5.37
CA LEU A 73 4.70 1.39 6.67
C LEU A 73 4.37 0.10 7.46
N ASP A 74 4.81 -1.07 6.97
CA ASP A 74 4.47 -2.40 7.49
C ASP A 74 2.96 -2.62 7.72
N ALA A 75 2.14 -1.99 6.89
CA ALA A 75 0.68 -2.04 6.98
C ALA A 75 0.07 -2.93 5.90
N GLN A 76 -1.13 -3.44 6.16
CA GLN A 76 -1.93 -4.12 5.12
C GLN A 76 -2.81 -3.13 4.35
N ALA A 77 -3.23 -2.07 5.03
CA ALA A 77 -4.00 -0.98 4.46
C ALA A 77 -3.67 0.30 5.22
N VAL A 78 -3.67 1.43 4.52
CA VAL A 78 -3.46 2.76 5.10
C VAL A 78 -4.57 3.68 4.59
N THR A 79 -5.10 4.51 5.48
CA THR A 79 -6.11 5.52 5.14
C THR A 79 -5.58 6.91 5.47
N VAL A 80 -5.59 7.81 4.49
CA VAL A 80 -5.09 9.19 4.65
C VAL A 80 -6.13 10.14 4.10
N GLY A 81 -6.80 10.89 4.98
CA GLY A 81 -7.99 11.64 4.60
C GLY A 81 -9.05 10.69 4.02
N ASN A 82 -9.43 10.91 2.76
CA ASN A 82 -10.39 10.05 2.05
C ASN A 82 -9.76 8.97 1.15
N HIS A 83 -8.42 8.88 1.12
CA HIS A 83 -7.69 7.93 0.27
C HIS A 83 -7.44 6.62 1.00
N ILE A 84 -7.66 5.51 0.29
CA ILE A 84 -7.44 4.17 0.81
C ILE A 84 -6.34 3.52 -0.02
N PHE A 85 -5.27 3.10 0.63
CA PHE A 85 -4.14 2.40 0.03
C PHE A 85 -4.11 0.96 0.53
N LEU A 86 -3.97 0.01 -0.39
CA LEU A 86 -3.88 -1.41 -0.05
C LEU A 86 -2.53 -1.98 -0.47
N VAL A 87 -1.94 -2.80 0.39
CA VAL A 87 -0.83 -3.68 0.00
C VAL A 87 -1.35 -4.72 -0.99
N ARG A 88 -0.47 -5.24 -1.85
CA ARG A 88 -0.82 -6.39 -2.69
C ARG A 88 -1.26 -7.53 -1.77
N SER A 89 -2.48 -8.00 -1.94
CA SER A 89 -2.99 -9.19 -1.26
C SER A 89 -2.31 -10.45 -1.82
N GLY A 90 -1.01 -10.59 -1.59
CA GLY A 90 -0.28 -11.83 -1.82
C GLY A 90 -0.46 -12.70 -0.58
N ARG A 91 -0.97 -13.92 -0.74
CA ARG A 91 -0.91 -14.97 0.29
C ARG A 91 0.49 -14.95 0.91
N ARG A 92 0.61 -14.58 2.20
CA ARG A 92 1.83 -14.84 2.96
C ARG A 92 2.09 -16.34 2.88
N ARG A 93 3.04 -16.78 2.05
CA ARG A 93 3.71 -18.05 2.32
C ARG A 93 4.46 -17.82 3.62
N ARG A 94 3.95 -18.37 4.72
CA ARG A 94 4.80 -18.67 5.87
C ARG A 94 5.94 -19.52 5.30
N ALA A 95 7.13 -18.95 5.19
CA ALA A 95 8.33 -19.75 5.10
C ALA A 95 8.33 -20.62 6.36
N GLY A 96 8.19 -21.92 6.16
CA GLY A 96 8.26 -22.89 7.25
C GLY A 96 9.63 -22.76 7.88
N SER A 97 9.67 -22.24 9.11
CA SER A 97 10.75 -22.55 10.03
C SER A 97 10.64 -24.06 10.26
N GLY A 98 11.57 -24.83 9.68
CA GLY A 98 11.63 -26.26 9.91
C GLY A 98 11.84 -26.54 11.40
N PRO A 99 11.26 -27.61 11.96
CA PRO A 99 11.66 -28.06 13.28
C PRO A 99 13.05 -28.68 13.17
N THR A 100 14.03 -28.01 13.78
CA THR A 100 15.25 -28.65 14.27
C THR A 100 14.87 -29.51 15.48
N SER A 101 14.85 -30.82 15.31
CA SER A 101 15.29 -31.85 16.27
C SER A 101 15.09 -33.24 15.66
#